data_AF-A0A0F8X9W4-F1
#
_entry.id   AF-A0A0F8X9W4-F1
#
_cell.length_a   1.000
_cell.length_b   1.000
_cell.length_c   1.000
_cell.angle_alpha   90.00
_cell.angle_beta   90.00
_cell.angle_gamma   90.00
#
_symmetry.space_group_name_H-M   'P 1'
#
loop_
_entity.id
_entity.type
_entity.pdbx_description
1 polymer ?
#
loop_
_entity_poly.entity_id
_entity_poly.type
_entity_poly.pdbx_seq_one_letter_code
_entity_poly.pdbx_strand_id
1 'polypeptide(L)'
;MPYECGVCTFFCEPTGRERQYLRRYVQGAKDECPGPHGYHNARTFLKDDDDSDDVPTWPHADKRWPIHCAGCDYKFTNDDQWQVFRETIYVRTDTRMPVLRSENTPGMMWDAYWLPQKGPDGRALVTLLPNGKEWAIDQRAKNCTLPKDTNHHCWIRKGEPPNITVSKDGITCQAGAGSIRSGDYHGFLRNGIFDP
;
A
#
# COMPACT_ATOMS: atom_id res chain seq x y z
N MET A 1 -9.04 17.49 12.35
CA MET A 1 -8.39 17.01 11.11
C MET A 1 -6.96 17.52 11.15
N PRO A 2 -5.94 16.67 11.30
CA PRO A 2 -4.61 17.11 11.75
C PRO A 2 -3.69 17.71 10.68
N TYR A 3 -4.19 18.06 9.49
CA TYR A 3 -3.35 18.63 8.43
C TYR A 3 -3.88 20.02 8.03
N GLU A 4 -3.56 21.04 8.84
CA GLU A 4 -3.79 22.45 8.49
C GLU A 4 -2.92 22.92 7.31
N CYS A 5 -1.88 22.14 6.97
CA CYS A 5 -1.10 22.25 5.75
C CYS A 5 -1.18 20.90 5.01
N GLY A 6 -1.39 20.92 3.68
CA GLY A 6 -1.53 19.71 2.87
C GLY A 6 -0.34 18.73 3.02
N VAL A 7 -0.56 17.46 2.69
CA VAL A 7 0.48 16.42 2.81
C VAL A 7 1.27 16.33 1.51
N CYS A 8 2.57 16.63 1.55
CA CYS A 8 3.46 16.47 0.40
C CYS A 8 3.70 14.99 0.10
N THR A 9 3.67 14.63 -1.17
CA THR A 9 4.05 13.31 -1.66
C THR A 9 5.55 13.20 -1.86
N PHE A 10 6.05 11.97 -1.82
CA PHE A 10 7.43 11.65 -2.16
C PHE A 10 7.44 10.32 -2.90
N PHE A 11 8.34 10.19 -3.88
CA PHE A 11 8.40 9.00 -4.72
C PHE A 11 9.44 8.01 -4.18
N CYS A 12 9.12 6.73 -4.30
CA CYS A 12 9.89 5.63 -3.78
C CYS A 12 10.15 4.60 -4.88
N GLU A 13 11.39 4.13 -4.95
CA GLU A 13 11.83 3.09 -5.88
C GLU A 13 12.14 1.80 -5.12
N PRO A 14 11.83 0.62 -5.68
CA PRO A 14 12.23 -0.64 -5.07
C PRO A 14 13.76 -0.74 -5.07
N THR A 15 14.32 -1.30 -4.00
CA THR A 15 15.78 -1.46 -3.87
C THR A 15 16.30 -2.78 -4.45
N GLY A 16 15.40 -3.69 -4.85
CA GLY A 16 15.74 -5.10 -5.14
C GLY A 16 16.04 -5.91 -3.87
N ARG A 17 15.71 -5.36 -2.70
CA ARG A 17 15.85 -6.01 -1.40
C ARG A 17 14.52 -6.11 -0.69
N GLU A 18 14.42 -7.07 0.21
CA GLU A 18 13.23 -7.31 1.01
C GLU A 18 13.57 -7.47 2.49
N ARG A 19 12.57 -7.17 3.33
CA ARG A 19 12.57 -7.50 4.74
C ARG A 19 11.71 -8.72 4.97
N GLN A 20 12.31 -9.74 5.58
CA GLN A 20 11.65 -11.00 5.90
C GLN A 20 11.25 -11.04 7.37
N TYR A 21 10.10 -11.67 7.63
CA TYR A 21 9.56 -11.88 8.97
C TYR A 21 9.06 -13.32 9.12
N LEU A 22 9.26 -13.89 10.30
CA LEU A 22 8.54 -15.09 10.72
C LEU A 22 7.14 -14.69 11.18
N ARG A 23 6.12 -15.11 10.43
CA ARG A 23 4.72 -14.74 10.66
C ARG A 23 3.85 -15.94 11.04
N ARG A 24 3.09 -15.80 12.12
CA ARG A 24 1.97 -16.69 12.45
C ARG A 24 0.65 -15.95 12.24
N TYR A 25 -0.33 -16.60 11.62
CA TYR A 25 -1.65 -16.03 11.44
C TYR A 25 -2.77 -17.08 11.36
N VAL A 26 -3.99 -16.66 11.66
CA VAL A 26 -5.23 -17.44 11.54
C VAL A 26 -6.27 -16.59 10.86
N GLN A 27 -6.77 -17.00 9.69
CA GLN A 27 -7.89 -16.35 8.99
C GLN A 27 -9.16 -17.20 9.15
N GLY A 28 -10.33 -16.55 9.28
CA GLY A 28 -11.62 -17.23 9.25
C GLY A 28 -12.00 -18.00 10.53
N ALA A 29 -11.35 -17.73 11.66
CA ALA A 29 -11.81 -18.25 12.95
C ALA A 29 -13.18 -17.66 13.30
N LYS A 30 -14.00 -18.42 14.03
CA LYS A 30 -15.29 -17.95 14.60
C LYS A 30 -15.13 -16.78 15.58
N ASP A 31 -13.91 -16.56 16.07
CA ASP A 31 -13.56 -15.49 16.99
C ASP A 31 -12.81 -14.41 16.20
N GLU A 32 -13.50 -13.30 15.92
CA GLU A 32 -12.88 -12.11 15.35
C GLU A 32 -11.81 -11.59 16.33
N CYS A 33 -10.55 -11.55 15.90
CA CYS A 33 -9.52 -10.93 16.70
C CYS A 33 -9.86 -9.45 16.89
N PRO A 34 -9.87 -8.92 18.14
CA PRO A 34 -10.15 -7.49 18.38
C PRO A 34 -9.02 -6.57 17.86
N GLY A 35 -7.92 -7.15 17.39
CA GLY A 35 -6.83 -6.42 16.77
C GLY A 35 -7.23 -5.74 15.46
N PRO A 36 -6.38 -4.84 14.94
CA PRO A 36 -6.70 -3.93 13.84
C PRO A 36 -6.99 -4.60 12.49
N HIS A 37 -6.74 -5.91 12.38
CA HIS A 37 -6.89 -6.66 11.14
C HIS A 37 -8.12 -7.58 11.12
N GLY A 38 -8.82 -7.75 12.25
CA GLY A 38 -9.94 -8.68 12.36
C GLY A 38 -9.55 -10.17 12.32
N TYR A 39 -8.25 -10.48 12.37
CA TYR A 39 -7.73 -11.84 12.37
C TYR A 39 -6.45 -11.92 13.22
N HIS A 40 -6.15 -13.10 13.79
CA HIS A 40 -4.99 -13.28 14.64
C HIS A 40 -3.71 -13.23 13.80
N ASN A 41 -2.76 -12.39 14.19
CA ASN A 41 -1.55 -12.13 13.41
C ASN A 41 -0.41 -11.67 14.32
N ALA A 42 0.78 -12.21 14.11
CA ALA A 42 2.00 -11.68 14.68
C ALA A 42 3.18 -11.94 13.73
N ARG A 43 4.18 -11.08 13.80
CA ARG A 43 5.41 -11.19 13.00
C ARG A 43 6.64 -10.85 13.84
N THR A 44 7.70 -11.62 13.68
CA THR A 44 9.03 -11.36 14.24
C THR A 44 10.00 -11.11 13.10
N PHE A 45 10.81 -10.04 13.18
CA PHE A 45 11.85 -9.78 12.18
C PHE A 45 12.82 -10.96 12.05
N LEU A 46 13.12 -11.35 10.81
CA LEU A 46 14.03 -12.44 10.51
C LEU A 46 15.38 -11.91 10.02
N LYS A 47 15.35 -11.19 8.89
CA LYS A 47 16.52 -10.59 8.22
C LYS A 47 16.06 -9.64 7.11
N ASP A 48 16.97 -8.81 6.63
CA ASP A 48 16.88 -8.19 5.31
C ASP A 48 17.69 -9.05 4.33
N ASP A 49 17.17 -9.25 3.12
CA ASP A 49 17.77 -10.10 2.08
C ASP A 49 17.57 -9.49 0.69
N ASP A 50 18.17 -10.09 -0.33
CA ASP A 50 17.84 -9.75 -1.73
C ASP A 50 16.45 -10.30 -2.08
N ASP A 51 15.70 -9.53 -2.89
CA ASP A 51 14.39 -9.94 -3.38
C ASP A 51 14.53 -11.18 -4.29
N SER A 52 13.64 -12.15 -4.12
CA SER A 52 13.66 -13.42 -4.84
C SER A 52 12.26 -13.89 -5.14
N ASP A 53 12.04 -14.48 -6.31
CA ASP A 53 10.78 -15.12 -6.66
C ASP A 53 10.57 -16.44 -5.87
N ASP A 54 11.64 -17.01 -5.31
CA ASP A 54 11.55 -18.23 -4.51
C ASP A 54 10.71 -18.01 -3.26
N VAL A 55 9.87 -18.99 -2.92
CA VAL A 55 9.08 -18.96 -1.69
C VAL A 55 9.94 -19.52 -0.55
N PRO A 56 10.46 -18.68 0.38
CA PRO A 56 11.31 -19.19 1.44
C PRO A 56 10.51 -20.08 2.40
N THR A 57 11.08 -21.23 2.73
CA THR A 57 10.62 -22.08 3.84
C THR A 57 11.54 -21.85 5.04
N TRP A 58 11.01 -22.03 6.25
CA TRP A 58 11.79 -21.84 7.47
C TRP A 58 11.46 -22.91 8.51
N PRO A 59 12.44 -23.45 9.25
CA PRO A 59 12.18 -24.49 10.24
C PRO A 59 11.17 -24.04 11.30
N HIS A 60 10.09 -24.81 11.50
CA HIS A 60 9.08 -24.52 12.54
C HIS A 60 9.64 -24.58 13.97
N ALA A 61 10.78 -25.25 14.15
CA ALA A 61 11.49 -25.34 15.43
C ALA A 61 12.22 -24.03 15.84
N ASP A 62 12.28 -23.02 14.97
CA ASP A 62 12.91 -21.73 15.29
C ASP A 62 12.15 -21.00 16.42
N LYS A 63 12.83 -20.71 17.53
CA LYS A 63 12.18 -20.08 18.69
C LYS A 63 11.73 -18.64 18.46
N ARG A 64 12.10 -18.01 17.34
CA ARG A 64 11.69 -16.64 16.96
C ARG A 64 10.28 -16.59 16.40
N TRP A 65 9.67 -17.72 16.03
CA TRP A 65 8.27 -17.75 15.61
C TRP A 65 7.37 -17.17 16.72
N PRO A 66 6.48 -16.21 16.41
CA PRO A 66 5.55 -15.67 17.39
C PRO A 66 4.70 -16.76 18.03
N ILE A 67 4.54 -16.70 19.35
CA ILE A 67 3.71 -17.64 20.12
C ILE A 67 2.34 -17.06 20.50
N HIS A 68 2.18 -15.73 20.47
CA HIS A 68 0.91 -15.05 20.71
C HIS A 68 0.60 -14.06 19.58
N CYS A 69 -0.69 -13.80 19.36
CA CYS A 69 -1.16 -12.74 18.50
C CYS A 69 -0.63 -11.38 18.99
N ALA A 70 -0.30 -10.47 18.06
CA ALA A 70 0.16 -9.13 18.42
C ALA A 70 -0.98 -8.21 18.91
N GLY A 71 -2.24 -8.57 18.60
CA GLY A 71 -3.41 -7.75 18.90
C GLY A 71 -4.32 -8.28 20.02
N CYS A 72 -4.07 -9.47 20.56
CA CYS A 72 -4.83 -10.07 21.67
C CYS A 72 -4.07 -11.24 22.31
N ASP A 73 -4.64 -11.84 23.35
CA ASP A 73 -4.02 -12.94 24.10
C ASP A 73 -4.09 -14.32 23.42
N TYR A 74 -4.56 -14.39 22.16
CA TYR A 74 -4.62 -15.65 21.41
C TYR A 74 -3.23 -16.27 21.28
N LYS A 75 -3.11 -17.55 21.64
CA LYS A 75 -1.89 -18.34 21.55
C LYS A 75 -1.92 -19.20 20.30
N PHE A 76 -0.91 -19.06 19.44
CA PHE A 76 -0.81 -19.86 18.24
C PHE A 76 -0.57 -21.34 18.56
N THR A 77 -1.28 -22.22 17.86
CA THR A 77 -1.16 -23.68 17.89
C THR A 77 -0.27 -24.16 16.73
N ASN A 78 0.00 -25.46 16.60
CA ASN A 78 0.80 -25.96 15.48
C ASN A 78 0.04 -25.96 14.14
N ASP A 79 -1.29 -25.99 14.19
CA ASP A 79 -2.16 -26.07 13.01
C ASP A 79 -2.38 -24.70 12.36
N ASP A 80 -2.05 -23.61 13.07
CA ASP A 80 -2.14 -22.25 12.52
C ASP A 80 -1.08 -22.01 11.45
N GLN A 81 -1.31 -21.04 10.57
CA GLN A 81 -0.45 -20.81 9.41
C GLN A 81 0.96 -20.36 9.81
N TRP A 82 1.95 -20.89 9.10
CA TRP A 82 3.36 -20.52 9.18
C TRP A 82 3.76 -19.88 7.87
N GLN A 83 4.36 -18.69 7.92
CA GLN A 83 4.76 -17.98 6.72
C GLN A 83 6.05 -17.19 6.98
N VAL A 84 7.00 -17.29 6.06
CA VAL A 84 8.03 -16.25 5.92
C VAL A 84 7.39 -15.12 5.13
N PHE A 85 6.95 -14.09 5.85
CA PHE A 85 6.33 -12.91 5.25
C PHE A 85 7.41 -11.97 4.72
N ARG A 86 7.19 -11.42 3.53
CA ARG A 86 8.16 -10.61 2.82
C ARG A 86 7.58 -9.23 2.54
N GLU A 87 8.43 -8.24 2.63
CA GLU A 87 8.07 -6.85 2.37
C GLU A 87 9.20 -6.16 1.63
N THR A 88 8.90 -5.63 0.44
CA THR A 88 9.90 -4.90 -0.35
C THR A 88 10.43 -3.69 0.42
N ILE A 89 11.75 -3.54 0.42
CA ILE A 89 12.41 -2.34 0.92
C ILE A 89 12.45 -1.34 -0.23
N TYR A 90 11.81 -0.20 -0.02
CA TYR A 90 11.87 0.93 -0.94
C TYR A 90 12.90 1.93 -0.47
N VAL A 91 13.31 2.82 -1.37
CA VAL A 91 14.13 3.99 -1.05
C VAL A 91 13.44 5.25 -1.56
N ARG A 92 13.37 6.29 -0.72
CA ARG A 92 12.90 7.60 -1.15
C ARG A 92 13.87 8.20 -2.16
N THR A 93 13.38 8.73 -3.27
CA THR A 93 14.24 9.29 -4.32
C THR A 93 14.89 10.61 -3.91
N ASP A 94 14.27 11.38 -3.01
CA ASP A 94 14.74 12.69 -2.56
C ASP A 94 15.87 12.63 -1.51
N THR A 95 15.75 11.70 -0.56
CA THR A 95 16.60 11.62 0.64
C THR A 95 17.46 10.37 0.68
N ARG A 96 17.18 9.40 -0.21
CA ARG A 96 17.80 8.06 -0.21
C ARG A 96 17.57 7.27 1.08
N MET A 97 16.59 7.65 1.90
CA MET A 97 16.22 6.91 3.10
C MET A 97 15.41 5.66 2.74
N PRO A 98 15.71 4.49 3.33
CA PRO A 98 14.89 3.31 3.16
C PRO A 98 13.53 3.50 3.84
N VAL A 99 12.49 2.91 3.25
CA VAL A 99 11.12 2.97 3.75
C VAL A 99 10.41 1.66 3.44
N LEU A 100 9.54 1.22 4.35
CA LEU A 100 8.68 0.06 4.16
C LEU A 100 7.23 0.50 3.93
N ARG A 101 6.48 -0.26 3.14
CA ARG A 101 5.04 0.02 2.96
C ARG A 101 4.27 -0.04 4.27
N SER A 102 4.64 -0.95 5.19
CA SER A 102 3.98 -1.13 6.47
C SER A 102 4.27 -0.03 7.49
N GLU A 103 5.22 0.86 7.22
CA GLU A 103 5.38 2.11 7.98
C GLU A 103 4.21 3.08 7.72
N ASN A 104 3.44 2.86 6.64
CA ASN A 104 2.21 3.57 6.32
C ASN A 104 2.36 5.10 6.30
N THR A 105 3.49 5.59 5.80
CA THR A 105 3.83 7.01 5.78
C THR A 105 2.97 7.76 4.76
N PRO A 106 2.12 8.72 5.18
CA PRO A 106 1.31 9.53 4.27
C PRO A 106 2.17 10.24 3.21
N GLY A 107 1.67 10.30 1.98
CA GLY A 107 2.38 10.89 0.84
C GLY A 107 3.38 9.95 0.14
N MET A 108 3.70 8.79 0.72
CA MET A 108 4.54 7.79 0.04
C MET A 108 3.88 7.37 -1.26
N MET A 109 4.62 7.45 -2.37
CA MET A 109 4.18 7.08 -3.71
C MET A 109 5.16 6.08 -4.32
N TRP A 110 4.64 5.04 -4.99
CA TRP A 110 5.47 4.02 -5.65
C TRP A 110 4.83 3.54 -6.96
N ASP A 111 5.63 2.91 -7.81
CA ASP A 111 5.13 2.17 -8.96
C ASP A 111 4.71 0.75 -8.55
N ALA A 112 3.39 0.50 -8.58
CA ALA A 112 2.82 -0.83 -8.42
C ALA A 112 2.81 -1.53 -9.78
N TYR A 113 3.99 -1.86 -10.30
CA TYR A 113 4.19 -2.37 -11.66
C TYR A 113 3.34 -3.61 -12.01
N TRP A 114 2.86 -4.37 -11.02
CA TRP A 114 1.95 -5.50 -11.18
C TRP A 114 0.51 -5.12 -11.52
N LEU A 115 0.09 -3.86 -11.34
CA LEU A 115 -1.26 -3.42 -11.68
C LEU A 115 -1.42 -3.23 -13.20
N PRO A 116 -2.61 -3.55 -13.76
CA PRO A 116 -2.79 -3.63 -15.21
C PRO A 116 -2.83 -2.27 -15.91
N GLN A 117 -3.46 -1.25 -15.32
CA GLN A 117 -3.58 0.06 -15.94
C GLN A 117 -2.35 0.91 -15.64
N LYS A 118 -1.74 1.47 -16.68
CA LYS A 118 -0.57 2.35 -16.60
C LYS A 118 -0.97 3.76 -16.99
N GLY A 119 -0.31 4.74 -16.37
CA GLY A 119 -0.38 6.13 -16.80
C GLY A 119 0.55 6.42 -17.99
N PRO A 120 0.68 7.69 -18.39
CA PRO A 120 1.39 8.09 -19.61
C PRO A 120 2.89 7.75 -19.64
N ASP A 121 3.50 7.54 -18.49
CA ASP A 121 4.92 7.20 -18.29
C ASP A 121 5.17 5.68 -18.18
N GLY A 122 4.15 4.85 -18.41
CA GLY A 122 4.23 3.40 -18.28
C GLY A 122 4.17 2.86 -16.85
N ARG A 123 4.03 3.71 -15.83
CA ARG A 123 3.94 3.32 -14.41
C ARG A 123 2.49 3.16 -13.96
N ALA A 124 2.27 2.35 -12.93
CA ALA A 124 0.99 2.28 -12.21
C ALA A 124 1.17 2.87 -10.82
N LEU A 125 0.94 4.17 -10.67
CA LEU A 125 1.21 4.85 -9.42
C LEU A 125 0.18 4.51 -8.35
N VAL A 126 0.68 4.20 -7.16
CA VAL A 126 -0.09 4.12 -5.93
C VAL A 126 0.52 5.08 -4.92
N THR A 127 -0.31 5.71 -4.11
CA THR A 127 0.13 6.60 -3.04
C THR A 127 -0.65 6.37 -1.76
N LEU A 128 -0.01 6.61 -0.62
CA LEU A 128 -0.66 6.64 0.69
C LEU A 128 -1.30 8.00 0.94
N LEU A 129 -2.60 7.97 1.25
CA LEU A 129 -3.42 9.13 1.59
C LEU A 129 -3.14 9.60 3.03
N PRO A 130 -3.53 10.84 3.39
CA PRO A 130 -3.36 11.38 4.75
C PRO A 130 -3.96 10.54 5.89
N ASN A 131 -4.98 9.72 5.60
CA ASN A 131 -5.59 8.79 6.56
C ASN A 131 -5.00 7.36 6.50
N GLY A 132 -3.85 7.17 5.84
CA GLY A 132 -3.16 5.89 5.75
C GLY A 132 -3.85 4.86 4.85
N LYS A 133 -4.78 5.28 4.00
CA LYS A 133 -5.37 4.43 2.95
C LYS A 133 -4.59 4.56 1.66
N GLU A 134 -4.62 3.52 0.83
CA GLU A 134 -3.96 3.55 -0.48
C GLU A 134 -4.90 4.07 -1.56
N TRP A 135 -4.38 4.89 -2.47
CA TRP A 135 -5.03 5.27 -3.71
C TRP A 135 -4.19 4.82 -4.90
N ALA A 136 -4.71 3.88 -5.68
CA ALA A 136 -4.14 3.49 -6.95
C ALA A 136 -4.57 4.49 -8.03
N ILE A 137 -3.71 5.48 -8.27
CA ILE A 137 -4.00 6.67 -9.09
C ILE A 137 -4.29 6.27 -10.52
N ASP A 138 -3.57 5.31 -11.09
CA ASP A 138 -3.77 4.95 -12.50
C ASP A 138 -4.90 3.92 -12.71
N GLN A 139 -5.60 3.50 -11.65
CA GLN A 139 -6.68 2.51 -11.75
C GLN A 139 -8.06 3.18 -11.82
N ARG A 140 -9.04 2.40 -12.29
CA ARG A 140 -10.44 2.83 -12.28
C ARG A 140 -11.00 2.97 -10.88
N ALA A 141 -11.79 4.03 -10.69
CA ALA A 141 -12.62 4.19 -9.52
C ALA A 141 -13.65 3.06 -9.40
N LYS A 142 -13.95 2.62 -8.18
CA LYS A 142 -15.01 1.64 -7.91
C LYS A 142 -16.38 2.10 -8.43
N ASN A 143 -16.63 3.41 -8.42
CA ASN A 143 -17.86 4.03 -8.90
C ASN A 143 -17.76 4.57 -10.34
N CYS A 144 -16.86 4.01 -11.17
CA CYS A 144 -16.74 4.37 -12.58
C CYS A 144 -18.10 4.32 -13.29
N THR A 145 -18.46 5.38 -14.01
CA THR A 145 -19.76 5.47 -14.70
C THR A 145 -19.71 4.99 -16.16
N LEU A 146 -18.53 4.64 -16.68
CA LEU A 146 -18.34 4.14 -18.05
C LEU A 146 -17.55 2.81 -18.08
N PRO A 147 -17.88 1.80 -17.26
CA PRO A 147 -17.01 0.62 -17.05
C PRO A 147 -16.70 -0.19 -18.32
N LYS A 148 -17.49 -0.07 -19.39
CA LYS A 148 -17.28 -0.78 -20.67
C LYS A 148 -16.45 0.00 -21.69
N ASP A 149 -16.29 1.30 -21.51
CA ASP A 149 -15.46 2.14 -22.39
C ASP A 149 -14.00 1.92 -21.99
N THR A 150 -13.15 1.51 -22.92
CA THR A 150 -11.71 1.25 -22.68
C THR A 150 -10.82 2.48 -22.85
N ASN A 151 -11.34 3.55 -23.45
CA ASN A 151 -10.59 4.77 -23.79
C ASN A 151 -10.68 5.84 -22.70
N HIS A 152 -11.77 5.87 -21.92
CA HIS A 152 -11.89 6.83 -20.83
C HIS A 152 -11.01 6.48 -19.62
N HIS A 153 -10.67 7.51 -18.85
CA HIS A 153 -10.10 7.37 -17.51
C HIS A 153 -11.06 7.88 -16.44
N CYS A 154 -10.98 7.37 -15.21
CA CYS A 154 -11.79 7.94 -14.12
C CYS A 154 -11.31 9.34 -13.76
N TRP A 155 -10.01 9.59 -13.83
CA TRP A 155 -9.37 10.90 -13.75
C TRP A 155 -8.05 10.80 -14.51
N ILE A 156 -7.41 11.93 -14.77
CA ILE A 156 -6.15 11.99 -15.53
C ILE A 156 -5.10 12.62 -14.63
N ARG A 157 -3.88 12.07 -14.63
CA ARG A 157 -2.73 12.71 -14.00
C ARG A 157 -1.84 13.39 -15.02
N LYS A 158 -1.20 14.48 -14.60
CA LYS A 158 -0.17 15.23 -15.33
C LYS A 158 1.04 15.47 -14.42
N GLY A 159 2.21 15.67 -15.01
CA GLY A 159 3.48 15.85 -14.30
C GLY A 159 4.17 14.52 -14.02
N GLU A 160 5.30 14.60 -13.31
CA GLU A 160 6.17 13.47 -12.98
C GLU A 160 6.20 13.24 -11.46
N PRO A 161 6.28 11.99 -10.98
CA PRO A 161 6.43 11.72 -9.56
C PRO A 161 7.63 12.45 -8.93
N PRO A 162 7.49 13.02 -7.72
CA PRO A 162 6.27 13.04 -6.88
C PRO A 162 5.27 14.15 -7.23
N ASN A 163 5.66 15.11 -8.06
CA ASN A 163 4.93 16.35 -8.36
C ASN A 163 3.84 16.19 -9.43
N ILE A 164 2.90 15.28 -9.19
CA ILE A 164 1.77 15.05 -10.10
C ILE A 164 0.53 15.84 -9.69
N THR A 165 -0.32 16.14 -10.66
CA THR A 165 -1.66 16.69 -10.45
C THR A 165 -2.70 15.77 -11.06
N VAL A 166 -3.76 15.45 -10.31
CA VAL A 166 -4.89 14.65 -10.77
C VAL A 166 -6.08 15.56 -11.05
N SER A 167 -6.67 15.47 -12.25
CA SER A 167 -7.79 16.31 -12.70
C SER A 167 -8.74 15.54 -13.64
N LYS A 168 -9.66 16.28 -14.26
CA LYS A 168 -10.64 15.79 -15.26
C LYS A 168 -10.31 16.22 -16.70
N ASP A 169 -9.10 16.72 -16.93
CA ASP A 169 -8.75 17.35 -18.20
C ASP A 169 -8.49 16.30 -19.30
N GLY A 170 -9.57 15.82 -19.92
CA GLY A 170 -9.53 14.88 -21.04
C GLY A 170 -10.75 13.96 -21.06
N ILE A 171 -10.61 12.79 -21.68
CA ILE A 171 -11.70 11.81 -21.81
C ILE A 171 -11.90 11.11 -20.47
N THR A 172 -12.86 11.61 -19.68
CA THR A 172 -13.14 11.08 -18.35
C THR A 172 -14.61 10.73 -18.14
N CYS A 173 -14.86 9.78 -17.24
CA CYS A 173 -16.22 9.48 -16.78
C CYS A 173 -16.66 10.46 -15.67
N GLN A 174 -17.85 10.28 -15.11
CA GLN A 174 -18.38 11.17 -14.06
C GLN A 174 -17.92 10.79 -12.64
N ALA A 175 -17.11 9.74 -12.49
CA ALA A 175 -16.65 9.27 -11.19
C ALA A 175 -15.52 10.15 -10.64
N GLY A 176 -15.70 10.72 -9.45
CA GLY A 176 -14.68 11.48 -8.70
C GLY A 176 -14.17 12.71 -9.45
N ALA A 177 -14.56 13.92 -9.05
CA ALA A 177 -14.30 15.19 -9.75
C ALA A 177 -12.82 15.65 -9.78
N GLY A 178 -11.87 14.74 -10.06
CA GLY A 178 -10.43 14.95 -9.87
C GLY A 178 -9.99 14.80 -8.41
N SER A 179 -10.89 14.33 -7.53
CA SER A 179 -10.66 14.12 -6.10
C SER A 179 -10.76 12.64 -5.74
N ILE A 180 -10.12 12.25 -4.64
CA ILE A 180 -10.28 10.94 -4.01
C ILE A 180 -11.08 11.05 -2.72
N ARG A 181 -12.01 10.11 -2.50
CA ARG A 181 -12.69 9.91 -1.22
C ARG A 181 -12.44 8.48 -0.74
N SER A 182 -11.86 8.33 0.44
CA SER A 182 -11.55 7.04 1.06
C SER A 182 -11.73 7.16 2.57
N GLY A 183 -12.73 6.47 3.12
CA GLY A 183 -13.08 6.59 4.53
C GLY A 183 -13.48 8.02 4.92
N ASP A 184 -12.76 8.57 5.90
CA ASP A 184 -12.89 9.92 6.45
C ASP A 184 -12.11 10.99 5.66
N TYR A 185 -11.29 10.60 4.68
CA TYR A 185 -10.55 11.53 3.84
C TYR A 185 -11.26 11.79 2.52
N HIS A 186 -11.35 13.07 2.13
CA HIS A 186 -11.71 13.53 0.80
C HIS A 186 -10.77 14.68 0.45
N GLY A 187 -10.13 14.64 -0.71
CA GLY A 187 -9.26 15.72 -1.17
C GLY A 187 -8.77 15.56 -2.61
N PHE A 188 -7.90 16.47 -3.02
CA PHE A 188 -7.27 16.57 -4.34
C PHE A 188 -5.77 16.31 -4.23
N LEU A 189 -5.16 15.82 -5.31
CA LEU A 189 -3.71 15.76 -5.46
C LEU A 189 -3.28 16.80 -6.49
N ARG A 190 -2.56 17.83 -6.04
CA ARG A 190 -2.13 18.96 -6.88
C ARG A 190 -0.65 19.21 -6.67
N ASN A 191 0.12 19.12 -7.74
CA ASN A 191 1.57 19.33 -7.72
C ASN A 191 2.29 18.58 -6.58
N GLY A 192 1.92 17.32 -6.37
CA GLY A 192 2.48 16.51 -5.28
C GLY A 192 2.00 16.87 -3.87
N ILE A 193 0.88 17.59 -3.72
CA ILE A 193 0.31 17.93 -2.41
C ILE A 193 -1.12 17.41 -2.33
N PHE A 194 -1.42 16.71 -1.24
CA PHE A 194 -2.78 16.36 -0.85
C PHE A 194 -3.47 17.51 -0.13
N ASP A 195 -4.42 18.12 -0.80
CA ASP A 195 -5.26 19.21 -0.29
C ASP A 195 -6.68 18.67 -0.03
N PRO A 196 -7.21 18.74 1.21
CA PRO A 196 -8.59 18.34 1.50
C PRO A 196 -9.63 19.21 0.78
#